data_AF-A0A423TJM1-F1
#
_entry.id   AF-A0A423TJM1-F1
#
_cell.length_a   1.000
_cell.length_b   1.000
_cell.length_c   1.000
_cell.angle_alpha   90.00
_cell.angle_beta   90.00
_cell.angle_gamma   90.00
#
_symmetry.space_group_name_H-M   'P 1'
#
loop_
_entity.id
_entity.type
_entity.pdbx_description
1 polymer ?
#
loop_
_entity_poly.entity_id
_entity_poly.type
_entity_poly.pdbx_seq_one_letter_code
_entity_poly.pdbx_strand_id
1 'polypeptide(L)'
;MIFVVQLGVGITSYVLSSDVEDFLEHNMRVSMQNYNSSRTGVYRTWNVVQHEHACCGTMGYEDWRATTYGESVRGVPDACCKEFTTDCGRNVFVDESKLPFINQGGCFDKLKGDVKDNITILGGVAIGIGCVQLIGIAFACCLAKSLKRQYETV
;
A
#
# COMPACT_ATOMS: atom_id res chain seq x y z
N MET A 1 -2.37 25.86 3.12
CA MET A 1 -1.31 24.87 3.40
C MET A 1 -1.66 23.52 2.79
N ILE A 2 -2.80 22.91 3.12
CA ILE A 2 -3.18 21.58 2.57
C ILE A 2 -3.12 21.51 1.04
N PHE A 3 -3.71 22.48 0.33
CA PHE A 3 -3.65 22.54 -1.14
C PHE A 3 -2.23 22.56 -1.70
N VAL A 4 -1.32 23.31 -1.06
CA VAL A 4 0.09 23.40 -1.49
C VAL A 4 0.80 22.06 -1.27
N VAL A 5 0.55 21.40 -0.13
CA VAL A 5 1.10 20.06 0.14
C VAL A 5 0.58 19.05 -0.88
N GLN A 6 -0.71 19.11 -1.22
CA GLN A 6 -1.31 18.21 -2.21
C GLN A 6 -0.66 18.35 -3.59
N LEU A 7 -0.41 19.59 -4.05
CA LEU A 7 0.32 19.83 -5.29
C LEU A 7 1.78 19.37 -5.20
N GLY A 8 2.43 19.68 -4.07
CA GLY A 8 3.82 19.27 -3.83
C GLY A 8 4.00 17.76 -3.89
N VAL A 9 3.17 17.00 -3.16
CA VAL A 9 3.18 15.53 -3.17
C VAL A 9 2.94 15.00 -4.59
N GLY A 10 1.95 15.54 -5.31
CA GLY A 10 1.67 15.11 -6.69
C GLY A 10 2.87 15.31 -7.63
N ILE A 11 3.54 16.45 -7.56
CA ILE A 11 4.73 16.75 -8.37
C ILE A 11 5.90 15.83 -7.97
N THR A 12 6.18 15.73 -6.67
CA THR A 12 7.28 14.90 -6.14
C THR A 12 7.07 13.43 -6.49
N SER A 13 5.87 12.86 -6.29
CA SER A 13 5.58 11.47 -6.65
C SER A 13 5.69 11.20 -8.14
N TYR A 14 5.37 12.19 -8.99
CA TYR A 14 5.54 12.05 -10.44
C TYR A 14 7.01 12.12 -10.87
N VAL A 15 7.79 13.06 -10.33
CA VAL A 15 9.20 13.25 -10.69
C VAL A 15 10.09 12.13 -10.13
N LEU A 16 9.81 11.67 -8.91
CA LEU A 16 10.58 10.65 -8.19
C LEU A 16 9.85 9.30 -8.16
N SER A 17 9.12 8.95 -9.22
CA SER A 17 8.33 7.72 -9.25
C SER A 17 9.19 6.47 -9.07
N SER A 18 10.40 6.45 -9.66
CA SER A 18 11.37 5.35 -9.51
C SER A 18 11.85 5.22 -8.07
N ASP A 19 12.22 6.33 -7.43
CA ASP A 19 12.70 6.31 -6.04
C ASP A 19 11.60 5.86 -5.07
N VAL A 20 10.34 6.22 -5.35
CA VAL A 20 9.18 5.75 -4.59
C VAL A 20 9.00 4.25 -4.75
N GLU A 21 9.13 3.71 -5.97
CA GLU A 21 9.06 2.28 -6.22
C GLU A 21 10.16 1.51 -5.47
N ASP A 22 11.42 1.93 -5.59
CA ASP A 22 12.55 1.31 -4.91
C ASP A 22 12.41 1.38 -3.38
N PHE A 23 11.98 2.53 -2.85
CA PHE A 23 11.71 2.70 -1.44
C PHE A 23 10.61 1.75 -0.95
N LEU A 24 9.52 1.61 -1.70
CA LEU A 24 8.41 0.72 -1.35
C LEU A 24 8.83 -0.75 -1.39
N GLU A 25 9.52 -1.19 -2.45
CA GLU A 25 10.03 -2.57 -2.53
C GLU A 25 10.96 -2.87 -1.35
N HIS A 26 11.90 -1.98 -1.07
CA HIS A 26 12.83 -2.15 0.04
C HIS A 26 12.11 -2.26 1.39
N ASN A 27 11.15 -1.38 1.66
CA ASN A 27 10.39 -1.42 2.90
C ASN A 27 9.51 -2.67 3.01
N MET A 28 8.95 -3.16 1.91
CA MET A 28 8.24 -4.45 1.89
C MET A 28 9.19 -5.58 2.28
N ARG A 29 10.36 -5.69 1.63
CA ARG A 29 11.36 -6.73 1.97
C ARG A 29 11.77 -6.69 3.45
N VAL A 30 12.06 -5.51 3.99
CA VAL A 30 12.43 -5.32 5.40
C VAL A 30 11.28 -5.67 6.34
N SER A 31 10.05 -5.27 6.00
CA SER A 31 8.86 -5.59 6.79
C SER A 31 8.59 -7.10 6.84
N MET A 32 8.81 -7.80 5.73
CA MET A 32 8.61 -9.24 5.59
C MET A 32 9.45 -10.05 6.60
N GLN A 33 10.68 -9.60 6.89
CA GLN A 33 11.56 -10.20 7.90
C GLN A 33 10.96 -10.16 9.32
N ASN A 34 10.06 -9.21 9.57
CA ASN A 34 9.42 -9.01 10.86
C ASN A 34 8.07 -9.73 10.98
N TYR A 35 7.71 -10.61 10.04
CA TYR A 35 6.43 -11.31 10.02
C TYR A 35 6.13 -12.09 11.31
N ASN A 36 7.13 -12.78 11.88
CA ASN A 36 7.01 -13.55 13.13
C ASN A 36 7.43 -12.76 14.39
N SER A 37 7.60 -11.43 14.28
CA SER A 37 7.91 -10.59 15.44
C SER A 37 6.67 -10.38 16.31
N SER A 38 6.84 -9.94 17.57
CA SER A 38 5.72 -9.58 18.47
C SER A 38 4.85 -8.41 17.94
N ARG A 39 5.16 -7.85 16.77
CA ARG A 39 4.39 -6.79 16.10
C ARG A 39 3.23 -7.39 15.32
N THR A 40 2.10 -7.56 15.99
CA THR A 40 0.85 -8.07 15.41
C THR A 40 0.39 -7.31 14.15
N GLY A 41 0.75 -6.02 14.02
CA GLY A 41 0.44 -5.22 12.82
C GLY A 41 1.09 -5.75 11.55
N VAL A 42 2.39 -6.11 11.60
CA VAL A 42 3.12 -6.60 10.41
C VAL A 42 2.54 -7.92 9.92
N TYR A 43 2.31 -8.85 10.84
CA TYR A 43 1.66 -10.12 10.55
C TYR A 43 0.29 -9.96 9.88
N ARG A 44 -0.58 -9.09 10.44
CA ARG A 44 -1.91 -8.82 9.89
C ARG A 44 -1.84 -8.20 8.50
N THR A 45 -0.99 -7.19 8.31
CA THR A 45 -0.84 -6.52 7.01
C THR A 45 -0.41 -7.50 5.93
N TRP A 46 0.58 -8.35 6.19
CA TRP A 46 1.02 -9.35 5.22
C TRP A 46 -0.05 -10.38 4.89
N ASN A 47 -0.86 -10.79 5.87
CA ASN A 47 -1.95 -11.72 5.60
C ASN A 47 -3.05 -11.08 4.73
N VAL A 48 -3.41 -9.84 5.02
CA VAL A 48 -4.39 -9.08 4.22
C VAL A 48 -3.88 -8.88 2.81
N VAL A 49 -2.67 -8.36 2.65
CA VAL A 49 -2.09 -8.06 1.33
C VAL A 49 -2.02 -9.33 0.47
N GLN A 50 -1.50 -10.42 1.00
CA GLN A 50 -1.33 -11.66 0.23
C GLN A 50 -2.66 -12.31 -0.15
N HIS A 51 -3.64 -12.27 0.77
CA HIS A 51 -4.94 -12.88 0.54
C HIS A 51 -5.81 -12.03 -0.41
N GLU A 52 -5.97 -10.73 -0.12
CA GLU A 52 -6.86 -9.85 -0.88
C GLU A 52 -6.34 -9.55 -2.28
N HIS A 53 -5.02 -9.46 -2.46
CA HIS A 53 -4.42 -9.17 -3.75
C HIS A 53 -3.93 -10.42 -4.50
N ALA A 54 -4.12 -11.62 -3.93
CA ALA A 54 -3.73 -12.89 -4.55
C ALA A 54 -2.26 -12.92 -5.00
N CYS A 55 -1.35 -12.61 -4.07
CA CYS A 55 0.09 -12.56 -4.27
C CYS A 55 0.82 -13.26 -3.11
N CYS A 56 2.13 -13.49 -3.23
CA CYS A 56 2.93 -14.08 -2.16
C CYS A 56 4.37 -13.55 -2.19
N GLY A 57 4.86 -13.10 -1.03
CA GLY A 57 6.17 -12.48 -0.91
C GLY A 57 6.24 -11.09 -1.55
N THR A 58 7.43 -10.48 -1.58
CA THR A 58 7.57 -9.12 -2.12
C THR A 58 7.62 -9.14 -3.65
N MET A 59 8.60 -9.85 -4.21
CA MET A 59 8.76 -10.10 -5.65
C MET A 59 8.30 -11.50 -6.05
N GLY A 60 8.22 -12.42 -5.10
CA GLY A 60 7.62 -13.73 -5.32
C GLY A 60 7.65 -14.61 -4.07
N TYR A 61 6.99 -15.76 -4.16
CA TYR A 61 6.82 -16.67 -3.01
C TYR A 61 8.16 -17.15 -2.42
N GLU A 62 9.23 -17.18 -3.22
CA GLU A 62 10.56 -17.58 -2.77
C GLU A 62 11.20 -16.61 -1.77
N ASP A 63 10.75 -15.35 -1.70
CA ASP A 63 11.24 -14.39 -0.71
C ASP A 63 11.06 -14.90 0.73
N TRP A 64 10.07 -15.76 0.97
CA TRP A 64 9.83 -16.37 2.27
C TRP A 64 10.99 -17.26 2.73
N ARG A 65 11.80 -17.81 1.80
CA ARG A 65 13.02 -18.58 2.12
C ARG A 65 14.02 -17.76 2.91
N ALA A 66 14.05 -16.44 2.72
CA ALA A 66 14.94 -15.54 3.42
C ALA A 66 14.42 -15.07 4.79
N THR A 67 13.27 -15.59 5.25
CA THR A 67 12.63 -15.20 6.51
C THR A 67 12.67 -16.32 7.54
N THR A 68 12.70 -15.97 8.83
CA THR A 68 12.62 -16.95 9.94
C THR A 68 11.31 -17.75 9.92
N TYR A 69 10.20 -17.15 9.49
CA TYR A 69 8.93 -17.85 9.33
C TYR A 69 9.03 -18.92 8.26
N GLY A 70 9.48 -18.57 7.05
CA GLY A 70 9.55 -19.52 5.94
C GLY A 70 10.55 -20.65 6.18
N GLU A 71 11.63 -20.39 6.92
CA GLU A 71 12.53 -21.44 7.42
C GLU A 71 11.81 -22.39 8.40
N SER A 72 11.02 -21.85 9.35
CA SER A 72 10.34 -22.64 10.38
C SER A 72 9.29 -23.60 9.83
N VAL A 73 8.56 -23.20 8.77
CA VAL A 73 7.49 -24.02 8.15
C VAL A 73 7.91 -24.65 6.82
N ARG A 74 9.16 -24.43 6.39
CA ARG A 74 9.69 -24.81 5.06
C ARG A 74 8.73 -24.43 3.93
N GLY A 75 8.18 -23.21 3.99
CA GLY A 75 7.12 -22.79 3.09
C GLY A 75 6.73 -21.32 3.26
N VAL A 76 5.47 -21.03 2.95
CA VAL A 76 4.90 -19.68 2.95
C VAL A 76 3.72 -19.60 3.92
N PRO A 77 3.24 -18.41 4.29
CA PRO A 77 2.01 -18.28 5.07
C PRO A 77 0.79 -18.81 4.31
N ASP A 78 -0.20 -19.32 5.05
CA ASP A 78 -1.46 -19.79 4.46
C ASP A 78 -2.23 -18.67 3.74
N ALA A 79 -1.96 -17.39 4.06
CA ALA A 79 -2.50 -16.25 3.34
C ALA A 79 -2.04 -16.18 1.86
N CYS A 80 -0.95 -16.87 1.49
CA CYS A 80 -0.53 -17.01 0.10
C CYS A 80 -1.36 -18.04 -0.69
N CYS A 81 -2.18 -18.84 -0.03
CA CYS A 81 -2.96 -19.88 -0.70
C CYS A 81 -4.10 -19.28 -1.53
N LYS A 82 -4.36 -19.87 -2.69
CA LYS A 82 -5.46 -19.47 -3.59
C LYS A 82 -6.82 -19.67 -2.91
N GLU A 83 -6.92 -20.73 -2.11
CA GLU A 83 -8.04 -20.96 -1.22
C GLU A 83 -7.52 -21.01 0.22
N PHE A 84 -8.19 -20.29 1.13
CA PHE A 84 -7.75 -20.25 2.52
C PHE A 84 -7.96 -21.62 3.17
N THR A 85 -6.87 -22.35 3.33
CA THR A 85 -6.83 -23.69 3.92
C THR A 85 -5.69 -23.76 4.94
N THR A 86 -5.99 -24.33 6.11
CA THR A 86 -5.00 -24.48 7.18
C THR A 86 -3.84 -25.34 6.70
N ASP A 87 -2.61 -24.88 6.95
CA ASP A 87 -1.35 -25.54 6.61
C ASP A 87 -1.11 -25.77 5.10
N CYS A 88 -1.85 -25.09 4.22
CA CYS A 88 -1.63 -25.15 2.79
C CYS A 88 -0.23 -24.62 2.41
N GLY A 89 0.23 -23.54 3.06
CA GLY A 89 1.54 -22.94 2.78
C GLY A 89 2.73 -23.70 3.35
N ARG A 90 2.50 -24.66 4.26
CA ARG A 90 3.56 -25.43 4.92
C ARG A 90 4.22 -26.43 3.96
N ASN A 91 5.54 -26.58 4.06
CA ASN A 91 6.34 -27.51 3.25
C ASN A 91 6.33 -27.27 1.74
N VAL A 92 5.80 -26.13 1.25
CA VAL A 92 5.80 -25.78 -0.18
C VAL A 92 7.21 -25.81 -0.80
N PHE A 93 8.26 -25.52 0.00
CA PHE A 93 9.64 -25.54 -0.49
C PHE A 93 10.28 -26.92 -0.60
N VAL A 94 9.62 -27.95 -0.09
CA VAL A 94 10.09 -29.34 -0.14
C VAL A 94 9.10 -30.29 -0.83
N ASP A 95 7.88 -29.82 -1.11
CA ASP A 95 6.83 -30.55 -1.79
C ASP A 95 6.26 -29.69 -2.94
N GLU A 96 6.81 -29.90 -4.13
CA GLU A 96 6.43 -29.16 -5.33
C GLU A 96 4.97 -29.38 -5.73
N SER A 97 4.33 -30.47 -5.29
CA SER A 97 2.92 -30.75 -5.56
C SER A 97 1.99 -29.67 -4.96
N LYS A 98 2.50 -28.88 -4.01
CA LYS A 98 1.76 -27.78 -3.38
C LYS A 98 1.82 -26.45 -4.13
N LEU A 99 2.78 -26.27 -5.04
CA LEU A 99 2.95 -25.02 -5.80
C LEU A 99 1.71 -24.56 -6.57
N PRO A 100 0.85 -25.44 -7.14
CA PRO A 100 -0.37 -25.03 -7.82
C PRO A 100 -1.42 -24.39 -6.90
N PHE A 101 -1.35 -24.62 -5.58
CA PHE A 101 -2.35 -24.14 -4.61
C PHE A 101 -2.00 -22.78 -3.99
N ILE A 102 -0.81 -22.24 -4.28
CA ILE A 102 -0.39 -20.93 -3.81
C ILE A 102 -0.33 -19.91 -4.94
N ASN A 103 -0.47 -18.64 -4.57
CA ASN A 103 -0.10 -17.52 -5.42
C ASN A 103 1.43 -17.44 -5.46
N GLN A 104 2.01 -17.39 -6.65
CA GLN A 104 3.47 -17.41 -6.81
C GLN A 104 4.06 -16.02 -7.11
N GLY A 105 3.23 -15.11 -7.65
CA GLY A 105 3.63 -13.75 -8.02
C GLY A 105 3.83 -12.84 -6.81
N GLY A 106 4.75 -11.89 -6.94
CA GLY A 106 5.09 -10.92 -5.90
C GLY A 106 3.98 -9.90 -5.64
N CYS A 107 3.85 -9.50 -4.37
CA CYS A 107 2.88 -8.49 -3.97
C CYS A 107 3.24 -7.08 -4.40
N PHE A 108 4.52 -6.76 -4.61
CA PHE A 108 4.93 -5.43 -5.06
C PHE A 108 4.39 -5.12 -6.46
N ASP A 109 4.65 -6.01 -7.43
CA ASP A 109 4.15 -5.84 -8.80
C ASP A 109 2.63 -5.86 -8.86
N LYS A 110 2.00 -6.71 -8.03
CA LYS A 110 0.55 -6.80 -7.96
C LYS A 110 -0.08 -5.51 -7.43
N LEU A 111 0.42 -4.96 -6.32
CA LEU A 111 -0.04 -3.69 -5.76
C LEU A 111 0.22 -2.52 -6.72
N LYS A 112 1.37 -2.49 -7.38
CA LYS A 112 1.69 -1.51 -8.42
C LYS A 112 0.68 -1.58 -9.58
N GLY A 113 0.35 -2.78 -10.02
CA GLY A 113 -0.69 -3.03 -11.02
C GLY A 113 -2.06 -2.52 -10.56
N ASP A 114 -2.47 -2.88 -9.36
CA ASP A 114 -3.78 -2.48 -8.80
C ASP A 114 -3.88 -0.95 -8.63
N VAL A 115 -2.79 -0.27 -8.24
CA VAL A 115 -2.72 1.20 -8.20
C VAL A 115 -2.86 1.79 -9.60
N LYS A 116 -2.17 1.21 -10.60
CA LYS A 116 -2.22 1.68 -11.99
C LYS A 116 -3.62 1.52 -12.58
N ASP A 117 -4.29 0.40 -12.31
CA ASP A 117 -5.65 0.13 -12.79
C ASP A 117 -6.68 1.08 -12.16
N ASN A 118 -6.45 1.52 -10.93
CA ASN A 118 -7.33 2.43 -10.20
C ASN A 118 -6.86 3.89 -10.20
N ILE A 119 -5.83 4.23 -10.99
CA ILE A 119 -5.19 5.55 -10.92
C ILE A 119 -6.14 6.69 -11.31
N THR A 120 -7.10 6.42 -12.19
CA THR A 120 -8.13 7.39 -12.59
C THR A 120 -9.03 7.76 -11.41
N ILE A 121 -9.43 6.78 -10.60
CA ILE A 121 -10.27 7.01 -9.43
C ILE A 121 -9.49 7.80 -8.38
N LEU A 122 -8.26 7.38 -8.08
CA LEU A 122 -7.38 8.06 -7.13
C LEU A 122 -7.12 9.52 -7.55
N GLY A 123 -6.82 9.75 -8.83
CA GLY A 123 -6.64 11.09 -9.39
C GLY A 123 -7.91 11.94 -9.29
N GLY A 124 -9.07 11.36 -9.59
CA GLY A 124 -10.37 12.03 -9.45
C GLY A 124 -10.66 12.46 -8.01
N VAL A 125 -10.42 11.58 -7.03
CA VAL A 125 -10.56 11.90 -5.61
C VAL A 125 -9.62 13.05 -5.21
N ALA A 126 -8.36 13.01 -5.64
CA ALA A 126 -7.41 14.08 -5.37
C ALA A 126 -7.90 15.42 -5.95
N ILE A 127 -8.30 15.45 -7.23
CA ILE A 127 -8.82 16.67 -7.87
C ILE A 127 -10.06 17.20 -7.12
N GLY A 128 -10.99 16.32 -6.75
CA GLY A 128 -12.19 16.68 -5.99
C GLY A 128 -11.86 17.34 -4.65
N ILE A 129 -10.91 16.77 -3.89
CA ILE A 129 -10.41 17.37 -2.65
C ILE A 129 -9.83 18.77 -2.92
N GLY A 130 -9.07 18.95 -4.00
CA GLY A 130 -8.52 20.24 -4.40
C GLY A 130 -9.60 21.28 -4.68
N CYS A 131 -10.66 20.91 -5.41
CA CYS A 131 -11.79 21.81 -5.69
C CYS A 131 -12.50 22.27 -4.42
N VAL A 132 -12.78 21.36 -3.48
CA VAL A 132 -13.43 21.69 -2.20
C VAL A 132 -12.57 22.67 -1.39
N GLN A 133 -11.25 22.48 -1.37
CA GLN A 133 -10.33 23.39 -0.69
C GLN A 133 -10.36 24.80 -1.30
N LEU A 134 -10.38 24.93 -2.62
CA LEU A 134 -10.44 26.23 -3.30
C LEU A 134 -11.75 26.97 -2.98
N ILE A 135 -12.88 26.27 -2.95
CA ILE A 135 -14.18 26.83 -2.55
C ILE A 135 -14.10 27.34 -1.10
N GLY A 136 -13.52 26.53 -0.18
CA GLY A 136 -13.33 26.92 1.21
C GLY A 136 -12.48 28.18 1.37
N ILE A 137 -11.39 28.30 0.61
CA ILE A 137 -10.54 29.50 0.59
C ILE A 137 -11.33 30.70 0.09
N ALA A 138 -12.08 30.56 -1.01
CA ALA A 138 -12.88 31.64 -1.56
C ALA A 138 -13.90 32.16 -0.53
N PHE A 139 -14.65 31.27 0.12
CA PHE A 139 -15.60 31.65 1.16
C PHE A 139 -14.93 32.28 2.38
N ALA A 140 -13.81 31.75 2.85
CA ALA A 140 -13.06 32.34 3.96
C ALA A 140 -12.59 33.77 3.63
N CYS A 141 -12.10 34.00 2.41
CA CYS A 141 -11.72 35.33 1.94
C CYS A 141 -12.93 36.28 1.83
N CYS A 142 -14.07 35.81 1.34
CA CYS A 142 -15.31 36.59 1.28
C CYS A 142 -15.79 36.98 2.68
N LEU A 143 -15.80 36.03 3.62
CA LEU A 143 -16.20 36.26 5.01
C LEU A 143 -15.26 37.25 5.71
N ALA A 144 -13.94 37.08 5.57
CA ALA A 144 -12.95 38.00 6.14
C ALA A 144 -13.11 39.43 5.61
N LYS A 145 -13.39 39.59 4.31
CA LYS A 145 -13.69 40.90 3.72
C LYS A 145 -14.98 41.50 4.27
N SER A 146 -16.01 40.69 4.48
CA SER A 146 -17.29 41.14 5.06
C SER A 146 -17.12 41.63 6.50
N LEU A 147 -16.41 40.86 7.34
CA LEU A 147 -16.15 41.22 8.74
C LEU A 147 -15.33 42.50 8.85
N LYS A 148 -14.27 42.64 8.03
CA LYS A 148 -13.45 43.84 8.01
C LYS A 148 -14.27 45.09 7.67
N ARG A 149 -15.16 45.00 6.69
CA ARG A 149 -16.05 46.11 6.32
C ARG A 149 -16.96 46.54 7.48
N GLN A 150 -17.55 45.58 8.21
CA GLN A 150 -18.41 45.91 9.34
C GLN A 150 -17.64 46.63 10.46
N TYR A 151 -16.41 46.22 10.75
CA TYR A 151 -15.59 46.87 11.78
C TYR A 151 -15.16 48.29 11.38
N GLU A 152 -14.92 48.56 10.09
CA GLU A 152 -14.58 49.91 9.59
C GLU A 152 -15.78 50.87 9.57
N THR A 153 -17.02 50.38 9.74
CA THR A 153 -18.23 51.24 9.74
C THR A 153 -18.69 51.64 11.15
N VAL A 154 -17.91 51.30 12.19
CA VAL A 154 -18.13 51.63 13.61
C VAL A 154 -16.97 52.51 14.08
#